data_AF-A0A485B279-F1
#
_entry.id   AF-A0A485B279-F1
#
_cell.length_a   1.000
_cell.length_b   1.000
_cell.length_c   1.000
_cell.angle_alpha   90.00
_cell.angle_beta   90.00
_cell.angle_gamma   90.00
#
_symmetry.space_group_name_H-M   'P 1'
#
loop_
_entity.id
_entity.type
_entity.pdbx_description
1 polymer ?
#
loop_
_entity_poly.entity_id
_entity_poly.type
_entity_poly.pdbx_seq_one_letter_code
_entity_poly.pdbx_strand_id
1 'polypeptide(L)'
;MERLLDGLYTLDDQTMYDMLGWLAQEEDIRLEPSALAGMAGPQHVCASAEYQQMHGFSAEQLHNATHLVWATGGGMVPEAEMAQYLSKRSLSAAGID
;
A
#
# COMPACT_ATOMS: atom_id res chain seq x y z
N MET A 1 10.41 -9.96 19.11
CA MET A 1 9.49 -9.20 18.24
C MET A 1 8.70 -10.12 17.33
N GLU A 2 9.29 -11.22 16.85
CA GLU A 2 8.64 -12.23 16.00
C GLU A 2 7.26 -12.73 16.49
N ARG A 3 7.03 -12.82 17.81
CA ARG A 3 5.72 -13.22 18.37
C ARG A 3 4.63 -12.14 18.29
N LEU A 4 4.96 -10.94 17.82
CA LEU A 4 4.07 -9.78 17.72
C LEU A 4 3.88 -9.32 16.27
N LEU A 5 4.41 -10.08 15.30
CA LEU A 5 4.31 -9.78 13.87
C LEU A 5 3.56 -10.91 13.19
N ASP A 6 2.43 -10.57 12.56
CA ASP A 6 1.56 -11.55 11.90
C ASP A 6 2.01 -11.90 10.47
N GLY A 7 2.88 -11.09 9.87
CA GLY A 7 3.37 -11.33 8.52
C GLY A 7 4.46 -10.37 8.06
N LEU A 8 5.14 -10.77 6.99
CA LEU A 8 6.14 -10.00 6.25
C LEU A 8 5.89 -10.23 4.77
N TYR A 9 6.00 -9.17 3.97
CA TYR A 9 5.94 -9.28 2.51
C TYR A 9 6.95 -8.35 1.86
N THR A 10 7.17 -8.56 0.57
CA THR A 10 8.03 -7.73 -0.28
C THR A 10 7.21 -7.26 -1.47
N LEU A 11 7.56 -6.10 -1.99
CA LEU A 11 7.02 -5.53 -3.22
C LEU A 11 8.16 -4.90 -4.01
N ASP A 12 7.99 -4.77 -5.32
CA ASP A 12 8.95 -4.07 -6.17
C ASP A 12 8.76 -2.55 -6.11
N ASP A 13 9.80 -1.82 -6.51
CA ASP A 13 9.79 -0.36 -6.56
C ASP A 13 8.70 0.19 -7.48
N GLN A 14 8.38 -0.52 -8.58
CA GLN A 14 7.38 -0.06 -9.55
C GLN A 14 5.99 -0.02 -8.91
N THR A 15 5.66 -1.02 -8.11
CA THR A 15 4.40 -1.09 -7.34
C THR A 15 4.27 0.13 -6.42
N MET A 16 5.36 0.54 -5.75
CA MET A 16 5.35 1.74 -4.89
C MET A 16 5.14 3.03 -5.70
N TYR A 17 5.78 3.16 -6.87
CA TYR A 17 5.58 4.34 -7.73
C TYR A 17 4.16 4.41 -8.30
N ASP A 18 3.57 3.28 -8.67
CA ASP A 18 2.21 3.21 -9.19
C ASP A 18 1.20 3.58 -8.10
N MET A 19 1.35 3.03 -6.89
CA MET A 19 0.52 3.37 -5.73
C MET A 19 0.67 4.83 -5.29
N LEU A 20 1.86 5.42 -5.39
CA LEU A 20 2.05 6.85 -5.16
C LEU A 20 1.24 7.67 -6.18
N GLY A 21 1.25 7.25 -7.45
CA GLY A 21 0.45 7.87 -8.50
C GLY A 21 -1.04 7.84 -8.20
N TRP A 22 -1.56 6.69 -7.78
CA TRP A 22 -2.98 6.55 -7.40
C TRP A 22 -3.33 7.37 -6.16
N LEU A 23 -2.52 7.32 -5.11
CA LEU A 23 -2.77 8.07 -3.87
C LEU A 23 -2.79 9.58 -4.11
N ALA A 24 -1.87 10.08 -4.94
CA ALA A 24 -1.84 11.49 -5.31
C ALA A 24 -3.05 11.90 -6.18
N GLN A 25 -3.60 10.97 -6.96
CA GLN A 25 -4.78 11.22 -7.79
C GLN A 25 -6.08 11.18 -6.99
N GLU A 26 -6.26 10.16 -6.16
CA GLU A 26 -7.53 9.88 -5.47
C GLU A 26 -7.68 10.71 -4.17
N GLU A 27 -6.58 10.97 -3.46
CA GLU A 27 -6.61 11.60 -2.14
C GLU A 27 -5.81 12.91 -2.05
N ASP A 28 -5.14 13.36 -3.14
CA ASP A 28 -4.19 14.49 -3.16
C ASP A 28 -3.07 14.37 -2.10
N ILE A 29 -2.73 13.15 -1.70
CA ILE A 29 -1.65 12.86 -0.76
C ILE A 29 -0.41 12.43 -1.53
N ARG A 30 0.71 13.11 -1.26
CA ARG A 30 2.01 12.85 -1.89
C ARG A 30 3.01 12.38 -0.85
N LEU A 31 3.57 11.19 -1.04
CA LEU A 31 4.52 10.56 -0.13
C LEU A 31 5.81 10.17 -0.88
N GLU A 32 6.87 9.87 -0.15
CA GLU A 32 8.05 9.21 -0.73
C GLU A 32 7.76 7.72 -1.00
N PRO A 33 8.42 7.05 -1.96
CA PRO A 33 8.11 5.66 -2.32
C PRO A 33 8.15 4.67 -1.15
N SER A 34 9.13 4.79 -0.25
CA SER A 34 9.25 3.96 0.96
C SER A 34 8.01 4.02 1.85
N ALA A 35 7.32 5.16 1.90
CA ALA A 35 6.10 5.33 2.70
C ALA A 35 4.87 4.64 2.09
N LEU A 36 4.95 4.14 0.84
CA LEU A 36 3.90 3.35 0.19
C LEU A 36 4.08 1.85 0.41
N ALA A 37 5.18 1.39 1.02
CA ALA A 37 5.43 -0.03 1.21
C ALA A 37 4.26 -0.76 1.90
N GLY A 38 3.58 -0.09 2.84
CA GLY A 38 2.40 -0.59 3.56
C GLY A 38 1.11 -0.67 2.76
N MET A 39 1.01 -0.01 1.59
CA MET A 39 -0.24 0.16 0.85
C MET A 39 -0.75 -1.14 0.22
N ALA A 40 0.16 -2.06 -0.14
CA ALA A 40 -0.18 -3.39 -0.63
C ALA A 40 -0.67 -4.36 0.46
N GLY A 41 -0.35 -4.07 1.74
CA GLY A 41 -0.61 -4.95 2.87
C GLY A 41 -2.07 -5.42 3.00
N PRO A 42 -3.06 -4.52 2.91
CA PRO A 42 -4.48 -4.89 2.94
C PRO A 42 -4.87 -5.91 1.87
N GLN A 43 -4.38 -5.74 0.64
CA GLN A 43 -4.68 -6.66 -0.46
C GLN A 43 -4.09 -8.05 -0.20
N HIS A 44 -2.85 -8.13 0.31
CA HIS A 44 -2.25 -9.41 0.69
C HIS A 44 -3.04 -10.14 1.78
N VAL A 45 -3.50 -9.43 2.81
CA VAL A 45 -4.30 -10.00 3.91
C VAL A 45 -5.66 -10.48 3.40
N CYS A 46 -6.36 -9.68 2.60
CA CYS A 46 -7.68 -10.01 2.06
C CYS A 46 -7.63 -11.16 1.03
N ALA A 47 -6.53 -11.31 0.30
CA ALA A 47 -6.35 -12.38 -0.68
C ALA A 47 -5.89 -13.71 -0.05
N SER A 48 -5.33 -13.71 1.16
CA SER A 48 -4.80 -14.92 1.80
C SER A 48 -5.86 -15.67 2.61
N ALA A 49 -6.47 -16.68 1.98
CA ALA A 49 -7.37 -17.61 2.67
C ALA A 49 -6.66 -18.37 3.81
N GLU A 50 -5.37 -18.69 3.63
CA GLU A 50 -4.55 -19.40 4.61
C GLU A 50 -4.36 -18.58 5.89
N TYR A 51 -4.03 -17.28 5.75
CA TYR A 51 -3.91 -16.35 6.87
C TYR A 51 -5.24 -16.19 7.60
N GLN A 52 -6.33 -16.01 6.85
CA GLN A 52 -7.66 -15.84 7.42
C GLN A 52 -8.10 -17.08 8.22
N GLN A 53 -7.81 -18.28 7.70
CA GLN A 53 -8.08 -19.54 8.39
C GLN A 53 -7.20 -19.73 9.62
N MET A 54 -5.91 -19.38 9.55
CA MET A 54 -4.97 -19.47 10.67
C MET A 54 -5.45 -18.68 11.89
N HIS A 55 -5.99 -17.49 11.67
CA HIS A 55 -6.52 -16.61 12.73
C HIS A 55 -8.02 -16.82 13.01
N GLY A 56 -8.71 -17.65 12.22
CA GLY A 56 -10.13 -17.94 12.39
C GLY A 56 -11.05 -16.75 12.15
N PHE A 57 -10.68 -15.82 11.25
CA PHE A 57 -11.51 -14.66 10.94
C PHE A 57 -12.79 -15.08 10.20
N SER A 58 -13.93 -14.64 10.71
CA SER A 58 -15.20 -14.73 9.99
C SER A 58 -15.32 -13.65 8.91
N ALA A 59 -16.21 -13.88 7.94
CA ALA A 59 -16.52 -12.89 6.90
C ALA A 59 -17.04 -11.56 7.49
N GLU A 60 -17.84 -11.62 8.57
CA GLU A 60 -18.33 -10.42 9.25
C GLU A 60 -17.19 -9.62 9.93
N GLN A 61 -16.22 -10.31 10.54
CA GLN A 61 -15.05 -9.65 11.12
C GLN A 61 -14.18 -8.99 10.05
N LEU A 62 -13.96 -9.65 8.91
CA LEU A 62 -13.22 -9.08 7.79
C LEU A 62 -13.97 -7.88 7.18
N HIS A 63 -15.30 -7.96 7.06
CA HIS A 63 -16.11 -6.84 6.57
C HIS A 63 -16.00 -5.59 7.46
N ASN A 64 -15.89 -5.78 8.77
CA ASN A 64 -15.75 -4.70 9.74
C ASN A 64 -14.28 -4.36 10.07
N ALA A 65 -13.32 -4.96 9.36
CA ALA A 65 -11.90 -4.73 9.63
C ALA A 65 -11.49 -3.31 9.21
N THR A 66 -10.60 -2.71 10.00
CA THR A 66 -9.93 -1.45 9.62
C THR A 66 -8.52 -1.78 9.17
N HIS A 67 -8.22 -1.46 7.91
CA HIS A 67 -6.87 -1.52 7.38
C HIS A 67 -6.17 -0.18 7.59
N LEU A 68 -5.18 -0.14 8.48
CA LEU A 68 -4.39 1.05 8.76
C LEU A 68 -3.05 0.98 8.01
N VAL A 69 -2.89 1.83 6.99
CA VAL A 69 -1.61 2.02 6.30
C VAL A 69 -0.81 3.10 7.02
N TRP A 70 0.44 2.80 7.37
CA TRP A 70 1.32 3.73 8.08
C TRP A 70 2.28 4.44 7.12
N ALA A 71 1.93 5.65 6.70
CA ALA A 71 2.82 6.51 5.92
C ALA A 71 3.99 6.99 6.80
N THR A 72 5.23 6.68 6.41
CA THR A 72 6.43 6.94 7.21
C THR A 72 7.14 8.25 6.87
N GLY A 73 6.87 8.86 5.71
CA GLY A 73 7.61 10.01 5.22
C GLY A 73 7.01 10.63 3.95
N GLY A 74 7.67 11.67 3.43
CA GLY A 74 7.27 12.36 2.19
C GLY A 74 6.93 13.85 2.36
N GLY A 75 6.51 14.29 3.54
CA GLY A 75 6.02 15.66 3.75
C GLY A 75 7.07 16.78 3.60
N MET A 76 8.35 16.45 3.60
CA MET A 76 9.47 17.39 3.36
C MET A 76 10.19 17.15 2.03
N VAL A 77 9.67 16.25 1.17
CA VAL A 77 10.28 15.99 -0.14
C VAL A 77 10.09 17.23 -1.02
N PRO A 78 11.16 17.79 -1.59
CA PRO A 78 11.05 18.93 -2.50
C PRO A 78 10.18 18.62 -3.72
N GLU A 79 9.48 19.63 -4.25
CA GLU A 79 8.57 19.46 -5.39
C GLU A 79 9.24 18.80 -6.61
N ALA A 80 10.49 19.18 -6.91
CA ALA A 80 11.24 18.62 -8.02
C ALA A 80 11.53 17.12 -7.85
N GLU A 81 11.79 16.66 -6.63
CA GLU A 81 12.00 15.23 -6.32
C GLU A 81 10.68 14.47 -6.38
N MET A 82 9.61 15.04 -5.82
CA MET A 82 8.27 14.45 -5.87
C MET A 82 7.77 14.28 -7.31
N ALA A 83 8.03 15.27 -8.17
CA ALA A 83 7.71 15.19 -9.60
C ALA A 83 8.46 14.03 -10.29
N GLN A 84 9.71 13.77 -9.91
CA GLN A 84 10.46 12.62 -10.42
C GLN A 84 9.83 11.30 -9.97
N TYR A 85 9.42 11.17 -8.70
CA TYR A 85 8.75 9.96 -8.23
C TYR A 85 7.45 9.70 -8.99
N LEU A 86 6.61 10.72 -9.16
CA LEU A 86 5.35 10.61 -9.90
C LEU A 86 5.56 10.29 -11.39
N SER A 87 6.66 10.74 -11.98
CA SER A 87 6.99 10.43 -13.38
C SER A 87 7.40 8.97 -13.63
N LYS A 88 7.78 8.24 -12.58
CA LYS A 88 8.19 6.83 -12.66
C LYS A 88 7.01 5.85 -12.65
N ARG A 89 5.77 6.35 -12.47
CA ARG A 89 4.58 5.49 -12.57
C ARG A 89 4.54 4.81 -13.94
N SER A 90 4.13 3.56 -13.96
CA SER A 90 3.91 2.83 -15.20
C SER A 90 2.78 3.53 -15.98
N LEU A 91 2.95 3.63 -17.30
CA LEU A 91 1.86 4.00 -18.20
C LEU A 91 0.94 2.79 -18.35
N SER A 92 0.33 2.33 -17.26
CA SER A 92 -0.78 1.38 -17.34
C SER A 92 -2.08 2.17 -17.42
N ALA A 93 -2.86 1.84 -18.46
CA ALA A 93 -4.06 2.55 -18.84
C ALA A 93 -5.05 2.63 -17.67
N ALA A 94 -5.74 3.77 -17.58
CA ALA A 94 -7.03 3.85 -16.91
C ALA A 94 -7.86 2.60 -17.25
N GLY A 95 -8.17 1.79 -16.25
CA GLY A 95 -8.86 0.51 -16.45
C GLY A 95 -8.68 -0.43 -15.28
N ILE A 96 -9.13 -0.02 -14.09
CA ILE A 96 -9.70 -0.99 -13.14
C ILE A 96 -11.20 -0.98 -13.44
N ASP A 97 -11.60 -1.83 -14.40
CA ASP A 97 -12.96 -2.37 -14.48
C ASP A 97 -13.08 -3.54 -13.49
#